data_AF-A0A1H6X082-F1
#
_entry.id   AF-A0A1H6X082-F1
#
_cell.length_a   1.000
_cell.length_b   1.000
_cell.length_c   1.000
_cell.angle_alpha   90.00
_cell.angle_beta   90.00
_cell.angle_gamma   90.00
#
_symmetry.space_group_name_H-M   'P 1'
#
loop_
_entity.id
_entity.type
_entity.pdbx_description
1 polymer ?
#
loop_
_entity_poly.entity_id
_entity_poly.type
_entity_poly.pdbx_seq_one_letter_code
_entity_poly.pdbx_strand_id
1 'polypeptide(L)'
;MYDTGLRVGELVAVDVDMLREANSVLYVPTEIQKDYPNDNEPAPATLELASDVTRLLSSYLNSRWKESPALFPSRSSDRITTQGVRNAISKVTKEADVEPYLVDGTRGDPGDVTPHALRHSVAYRMMNAEEGNTLYDVRNRLRHRSIQTTEQVYDHIIRV
;
A
#
# COMPACT_ATOMS: atom_id res chain seq x y z
N MET A 1 0.29 0.30 3.43
CA MET A 1 0.51 0.93 2.11
C MET A 1 1.97 0.82 1.69
N TYR A 2 2.91 1.44 2.40
CA TYR A 2 4.34 1.35 2.03
C TYR A 2 4.90 -0.08 2.12
N ASP A 3 4.47 -0.87 3.10
CA ASP A 3 4.85 -2.28 3.11
C ASP A 3 4.16 -3.05 1.97
N THR A 4 2.83 -3.04 1.96
CA THR A 4 1.98 -3.90 1.12
C THR A 4 1.79 -3.50 -0.35
N GLY A 5 2.08 -2.25 -0.69
CA GLY A 5 1.74 -1.67 -1.99
C GLY A 5 0.24 -1.57 -2.29
N LEU A 6 -0.67 -1.76 -1.33
CA LEU A 6 -2.14 -1.64 -1.57
C LEU A 6 -2.53 -0.31 -2.21
N ARG A 7 -3.49 -0.33 -3.14
CA ARG A 7 -4.18 0.87 -3.60
C ARG A 7 -4.98 1.45 -2.43
N VAL A 8 -5.22 2.77 -2.43
CA VAL A 8 -6.00 3.40 -1.36
C VAL A 8 -7.42 2.84 -1.25
N GLY A 9 -8.04 2.47 -2.39
CA GLY A 9 -9.35 1.81 -2.42
C GLY A 9 -9.34 0.42 -1.77
N GLU A 10 -8.29 -0.36 -2.04
CA GLU A 10 -8.10 -1.69 -1.43
C GLU A 10 -7.84 -1.54 0.08
N LEU A 11 -6.97 -0.60 0.48
CA LEU A 11 -6.63 -0.37 1.88
C LEU A 11 -7.87 -0.09 2.73
N VAL A 12 -8.76 0.78 2.26
CA VAL A 12 -9.96 1.11 3.04
C VAL A 12 -10.88 -0.09 3.18
N ALA A 13 -10.91 -0.99 2.20
CA ALA A 13 -11.75 -2.18 2.17
C ALA A 13 -11.20 -3.37 2.99
N VAL A 14 -9.98 -3.29 3.54
CA VAL A 14 -9.42 -4.38 4.36
C VAL A 14 -10.18 -4.55 5.66
N ASP A 15 -10.51 -5.79 5.98
CA ASP A 15 -11.09 -6.22 7.24
C ASP A 15 -10.07 -6.96 8.12
N VAL A 16 -10.34 -7.02 9.43
CA VAL A 16 -9.43 -7.63 10.40
C VAL A 16 -9.27 -9.13 10.15
N ASP A 17 -10.32 -9.82 9.70
CA ASP A 17 -10.30 -11.26 9.38
C ASP A 17 -9.45 -11.60 8.14
N MET A 18 -9.11 -10.60 7.33
CA MET A 18 -8.18 -10.74 6.22
C MET A 18 -6.72 -10.83 6.70
N LEU A 19 -6.43 -10.45 7.94
CA LEU A 19 -5.15 -10.70 8.59
C LEU A 19 -5.09 -12.16 9.08
N ARG A 20 -4.04 -12.86 8.67
CA ARG A 20 -3.78 -14.26 8.96
C ARG A 20 -2.47 -14.41 9.72
N GLU A 21 -2.25 -15.62 10.24
CA GLU A 21 -0.97 -16.01 10.85
C GLU A 21 -0.49 -15.00 11.92
N ALA A 22 -1.38 -14.67 12.87
CA ALA A 22 -1.09 -13.68 13.91
C ALA A 22 -0.67 -12.30 13.35
N ASN A 23 -1.38 -11.84 12.31
CA ASN A 23 -1.17 -10.56 11.63
C ASN A 23 0.16 -10.45 10.86
N SER A 24 0.80 -11.58 10.51
CA SER A 24 1.99 -11.59 9.64
C SER A 24 1.66 -11.66 8.16
N VAL A 25 0.43 -12.06 7.83
CA VAL A 25 0.00 -12.25 6.45
C VAL A 25 -1.29 -11.49 6.20
N LEU A 26 -1.37 -10.77 5.09
CA LEU A 26 -2.59 -10.14 4.60
C LEU A 26 -3.12 -10.91 3.39
N TYR A 27 -4.31 -11.49 3.53
CA TYR A 27 -5.06 -12.01 2.41
C TYR A 27 -5.88 -10.90 1.75
N VAL A 28 -5.82 -10.80 0.44
CA VAL A 28 -6.50 -9.76 -0.36
C VAL A 28 -7.42 -10.49 -1.34
N PRO A 29 -8.71 -10.59 -1.03
CA PRO A 29 -9.64 -11.30 -1.89
C PRO A 29 -9.95 -10.49 -3.16
N THR A 30 -10.53 -11.14 -4.16
CA THR A 30 -10.77 -10.56 -5.49
C THR A 30 -11.70 -9.34 -5.42
N GLU A 31 -12.74 -9.39 -4.61
CA GLU A 31 -13.81 -8.39 -4.50
C GLU A 31 -13.35 -7.01 -4.00
N ILE A 32 -12.23 -6.94 -3.26
CA ILE A 32 -11.68 -5.65 -2.80
C ILE A 32 -10.60 -5.11 -3.73
N GLN A 33 -10.11 -5.94 -4.64
CA GLN A 33 -9.10 -5.54 -5.60
C GLN A 33 -9.73 -4.67 -6.69
N LYS A 34 -8.89 -3.87 -7.35
CA LYS A 34 -9.34 -3.07 -8.48
C LYS A 34 -9.94 -3.99 -9.55
N ASP A 35 -11.25 -3.89 -9.70
CA ASP A 35 -11.97 -4.53 -10.80
C ASP A 35 -11.61 -3.87 -12.13
N TYR A 36 -11.70 -4.67 -13.17
CA TYR A 36 -11.39 -4.27 -14.52
C TYR A 36 -12.60 -4.58 -15.41
N PRO A 37 -12.95 -3.72 -16.39
CA PRO A 37 -14.15 -3.87 -17.21
C PRO A 37 -14.10 -5.05 -18.22
N ASN A 38 -13.29 -6.07 -17.95
CA ASN A 38 -13.18 -7.30 -18.72
C ASN A 38 -13.34 -8.50 -17.78
N ASP A 39 -13.66 -9.69 -18.29
CA ASP A 39 -13.84 -10.95 -17.50
C ASP A 39 -12.56 -11.45 -16.80
N ASN A 40 -11.52 -10.62 -16.68
CA ASN A 40 -10.28 -10.93 -15.99
C ASN A 40 -10.28 -10.27 -14.60
N GLU A 41 -11.09 -10.82 -13.70
CA GLU A 41 -11.00 -10.50 -12.29
C GLU A 41 -9.60 -10.89 -11.74
N PRO A 42 -8.98 -10.06 -10.89
CA PRO A 42 -7.70 -10.39 -10.29
C PRO A 42 -7.85 -11.60 -9.37
N ALA A 43 -6.97 -12.59 -9.49
CA ALA A 43 -6.91 -13.69 -8.52
C ALA A 43 -6.66 -13.14 -7.09
N PRO A 44 -7.18 -13.82 -6.05
CA PRO A 44 -6.85 -13.47 -4.67
C PRO A 44 -5.33 -13.49 -4.45
N ALA A 45 -4.84 -12.58 -3.63
CA ALA A 45 -3.42 -12.45 -3.34
C ALA A 45 -3.16 -12.62 -1.84
N THR A 46 -2.04 -13.24 -1.51
CA THR A 46 -1.55 -13.33 -0.13
C THR A 46 -0.25 -12.56 -0.05
N LEU A 47 -0.16 -11.66 0.92
CA LEU A 47 0.95 -10.74 1.07
C LEU A 47 1.58 -10.96 2.45
N GLU A 48 2.85 -11.35 2.48
CA GLU A 48 3.61 -11.27 3.72
C GLU A 48 3.80 -9.80 4.13
N LEU A 49 3.75 -9.59 5.44
CA LEU A 49 3.95 -8.32 6.09
C LEU A 49 5.32 -8.30 6.75
N ALA A 50 5.99 -7.15 6.70
CA ALA A 50 7.24 -6.98 7.40
C ALA A 50 7.04 -7.11 8.92
N SER A 51 8.03 -7.67 9.62
CA SER A 51 7.90 -7.99 11.05
C SER A 51 7.60 -6.77 11.95
N ASP A 52 8.07 -5.59 11.57
CA ASP A 52 7.76 -4.32 12.22
C ASP A 52 6.31 -3.88 11.98
N VAL A 53 5.80 -4.08 10.76
CA VAL A 53 4.39 -3.84 10.41
C VAL A 53 3.47 -4.79 11.17
N THR A 54 3.82 -6.07 11.27
CA THR A 54 3.08 -7.07 12.07
C THR A 54 3.00 -6.66 13.54
N ARG A 55 4.13 -6.22 14.13
CA ARG A 55 4.15 -5.72 15.51
C ARG A 55 3.29 -4.46 15.66
N LEU A 56 3.38 -3.53 14.71
CA LEU A 56 2.61 -2.29 14.72
C LEU A 56 1.10 -2.56 14.61
N LEU A 57 0.68 -3.43 13.69
CA LEU A 57 -0.72 -3.83 13.54
C LEU A 57 -1.25 -4.54 14.79
N SER A 58 -0.46 -5.44 15.37
CA SER A 58 -0.85 -6.14 16.60
C SER A 58 -1.01 -5.17 17.77
N SER A 59 -0.08 -4.23 17.94
CA SER A 59 -0.20 -3.17 18.94
C SER A 59 -1.44 -2.31 18.69
N TYR A 60 -1.68 -1.92 17.44
CA TYR A 60 -2.83 -1.12 17.05
C TYR A 60 -4.16 -1.81 17.36
N LEU A 61 -4.30 -3.09 17.01
CA LEU A 61 -5.51 -3.87 17.25
C LEU A 61 -5.77 -4.07 18.75
N ASN A 62 -4.72 -4.27 19.55
CA ASN A 62 -4.86 -4.41 21.00
C ASN A 62 -5.29 -3.13 21.71
N SER A 63 -4.95 -1.96 21.15
CA SER A 63 -5.22 -0.65 21.76
C SER A 63 -6.26 0.17 20.99
N ARG A 64 -6.98 -0.42 20.03
CA ARG A 64 -7.91 0.33 19.20
C ARG A 64 -9.09 0.82 20.03
N TRP A 65 -9.52 2.04 19.74
CA TRP A 65 -10.60 2.70 20.48
C TRP A 65 -12.01 2.27 20.04
N LYS A 66 -12.12 1.57 18.90
CA LYS A 66 -13.38 1.10 18.31
C LYS A 66 -13.23 -0.32 17.80
N GLU A 67 -14.14 -1.17 18.23
CA GLU A 67 -14.35 -2.49 17.64
C GLU A 67 -15.09 -2.36 16.31
N SER A 68 -14.49 -2.88 15.25
CA SER A 68 -15.03 -2.87 13.88
C SER A 68 -14.48 -4.04 13.09
N PRO A 69 -15.25 -4.62 12.15
CA PRO A 69 -14.72 -5.53 11.14
C PRO A 69 -13.66 -4.87 10.28
N ALA A 70 -13.82 -3.57 9.96
CA ALA A 70 -12.84 -2.83 9.18
C ALA A 70 -11.52 -2.72 9.93
N LEU A 71 -10.41 -2.97 9.24
CA LEU A 71 -9.08 -2.81 9.81
C LEU A 71 -8.83 -1.37 10.25
N PHE A 72 -9.34 -0.39 9.50
CA PHE A 72 -9.23 1.03 9.82
C PHE A 72 -10.60 1.69 9.91
N PRO A 73 -11.24 1.73 11.10
CA PRO A 73 -12.46 2.51 11.31
C PRO A 73 -12.18 4.02 11.34
N SER A 74 -13.22 4.82 11.19
CA SER A 74 -13.16 6.27 11.43
C SER A 74 -13.99 6.67 12.65
N ARG A 75 -13.80 7.90 13.14
CA ARG A 75 -14.56 8.41 14.31
C ARG A 75 -16.07 8.41 14.09
N SER A 76 -16.50 8.70 12.86
CA SER A 76 -17.91 8.92 12.51
C SER A 76 -18.54 7.75 11.74
N SER A 77 -17.77 6.73 11.37
CA SER A 77 -18.25 5.63 10.50
C SER A 77 -17.50 4.33 10.79
N ASP A 78 -17.97 3.22 10.25
CA ASP A 78 -17.37 1.90 10.52
C ASP A 78 -16.03 1.69 9.81
N ARG A 79 -15.76 2.49 8.79
CA ARG A 79 -14.56 2.45 7.96
C ARG A 79 -14.05 3.84 7.62
N ILE A 80 -12.75 3.98 7.43
CA ILE A 80 -12.13 5.20 6.90
C ILE A 80 -12.40 5.32 5.39
N THR A 81 -12.63 6.55 4.91
CA THR A 81 -12.80 6.79 3.47
C THR A 81 -11.44 6.98 2.79
N THR A 82 -11.40 6.87 1.45
CA THR A 82 -10.16 7.14 0.71
C THR A 82 -9.66 8.58 0.93
N GLN A 83 -10.59 9.55 1.08
CA GLN A 83 -10.24 10.92 1.44
C GLN A 83 -9.69 11.02 2.87
N GLY A 84 -10.25 10.26 3.81
CA GLY A 84 -9.72 10.17 5.17
C GLY A 84 -8.26 9.72 5.19
N VAL A 85 -7.91 8.70 4.40
CA VAL A 85 -6.51 8.23 4.25
C VAL A 85 -5.62 9.33 3.64
N ARG A 86 -6.07 9.99 2.57
CA ARG A 86 -5.32 11.11 1.95
C ARG A 86 -5.06 12.24 2.95
N ASN A 87 -6.07 12.62 3.72
CA ASN A 87 -5.96 13.65 4.74
C ASN A 87 -4.99 13.24 5.86
N ALA A 88 -5.03 11.97 6.30
CA ALA A 88 -4.12 11.45 7.31
C ALA A 88 -2.66 11.48 6.83
N ILE A 89 -2.39 11.03 5.59
CA ILE A 89 -1.06 11.09 4.98
C ILE A 89 -0.60 12.55 4.88
N SER A 90 -1.41 13.44 4.30
CA SER A 90 -1.06 14.86 4.14
C SER A 90 -0.74 15.53 5.48
N LYS A 91 -1.46 15.17 6.54
CA LYS A 91 -1.18 15.69 7.88
C LYS A 91 0.18 15.23 8.38
N VAL A 92 0.47 13.92 8.30
CA VAL A 92 1.74 13.35 8.79
C VAL A 92 2.92 13.87 7.98
N THR A 93 2.78 14.01 6.66
CA THR A 93 3.88 14.46 5.79
C THR A 93 4.20 15.92 5.99
N LYS A 94 3.20 16.77 6.20
CA LYS A 94 3.39 18.19 6.55
C LYS A 94 4.05 18.36 7.92
N GLU A 95 3.58 17.60 8.91
CA GLU A 95 4.15 17.65 10.27
C GLU A 95 5.62 17.20 10.30
N ALA A 96 5.94 16.17 9.51
CA ALA A 96 7.29 15.64 9.41
C ALA A 96 8.16 16.36 8.36
N ASP A 97 7.66 17.44 7.75
CA ASP A 97 8.34 18.22 6.70
C ASP A 97 8.98 17.35 5.61
N VAL A 98 8.21 16.38 5.11
CA VAL A 98 8.70 15.40 4.13
C VAL A 98 8.76 16.03 2.75
N GLU A 99 9.95 16.15 2.21
CA GLU A 99 10.18 16.51 0.81
C GLU A 99 10.50 15.22 0.00
N PRO A 100 9.59 14.70 -0.83
CA PRO A 100 9.88 13.54 -1.67
C PRO A 100 10.79 13.91 -2.85
N TYR A 101 11.44 12.92 -3.46
CA TYR A 101 12.06 13.11 -4.78
C TYR A 101 11.01 13.03 -5.88
N LEU A 102 11.05 13.97 -6.82
CA LEU A 102 10.25 13.98 -8.03
C LEU A 102 10.96 13.21 -9.16
N VAL A 103 10.22 12.89 -10.23
CA VAL A 103 10.74 12.12 -11.37
C VAL A 103 11.87 12.86 -12.11
N ASP A 104 11.85 14.18 -12.09
CA ASP A 104 12.92 15.03 -12.65
C ASP A 104 14.16 15.14 -11.74
N GLY A 105 14.18 14.42 -10.62
CA GLY A 105 15.29 14.40 -9.65
C GLY A 105 15.26 15.54 -8.64
N THR A 106 14.31 16.46 -8.74
CA THR A 106 14.16 17.57 -7.79
C THR A 106 13.46 17.14 -6.50
N ARG A 107 13.44 18.04 -5.50
CA ARG A 107 12.71 17.86 -4.24
C ARG A 107 11.31 18.47 -4.39
N GLY A 108 10.30 17.68 -4.05
CA GLY A 108 8.92 18.14 -3.96
C GLY A 108 8.56 18.58 -2.54
N ASP A 109 7.31 18.94 -2.37
CA ASP A 109 6.75 19.40 -1.09
C ASP A 109 5.99 18.25 -0.38
N PRO A 110 5.65 18.41 0.91
CA PRO A 110 4.83 17.44 1.65
C PRO A 110 3.48 17.09 1.00
N GLY A 111 2.97 17.95 0.13
CA GLY A 111 1.75 17.72 -0.65
C GLY A 111 1.89 16.67 -1.75
N ASP A 112 3.11 16.43 -2.22
CA ASP A 112 3.40 15.46 -3.29
C ASP A 112 3.41 14.01 -2.78
N VAL A 113 3.46 13.82 -1.46
CA VAL A 113 3.32 12.51 -0.83
C VAL A 113 1.85 12.09 -0.80
N THR A 114 1.46 11.31 -1.81
CA THR A 114 0.10 10.76 -1.95
C THR A 114 0.06 9.25 -1.69
N PRO A 115 -1.13 8.64 -1.51
CA PRO A 115 -1.24 7.17 -1.49
C PRO A 115 -0.61 6.49 -2.72
N HIS A 116 -0.71 7.14 -3.88
CA HIS A 116 -0.11 6.63 -5.11
C HIS A 116 1.41 6.74 -5.08
N ALA A 117 1.96 7.86 -4.57
CA ALA A 117 3.39 8.03 -4.37
C ALA A 117 3.96 6.95 -3.43
N LEU A 118 3.33 6.70 -2.27
CA LEU A 118 3.75 5.64 -1.35
C LEU A 118 3.74 4.25 -2.00
N ARG A 119 2.79 4.00 -2.90
CA ARG A 119 2.72 2.74 -3.66
C ARG A 119 3.89 2.63 -4.65
N HIS A 120 4.25 3.73 -5.33
CA HIS A 120 5.44 3.76 -6.19
C HIS A 120 6.74 3.60 -5.41
N SER A 121 6.81 4.15 -4.20
CA SER A 121 7.97 3.97 -3.32
C SER A 121 8.19 2.50 -2.93
N VAL A 122 7.15 1.65 -2.97
CA VAL A 122 7.32 0.20 -2.77
C VAL A 122 8.10 -0.43 -3.92
N ALA A 123 7.74 -0.11 -5.16
CA ALA A 123 8.51 -0.57 -6.32
C ALA A 123 9.95 -0.06 -6.26
N TYR A 124 10.16 1.22 -5.90
CA TYR A 124 11.49 1.77 -5.72
C TYR A 124 12.30 0.97 -4.70
N ARG A 125 11.74 0.74 -3.50
CA ARG A 125 12.38 0.00 -2.42
C ARG A 125 12.75 -1.40 -2.86
N MET A 126 11.79 -2.14 -3.44
CA MET A 126 12.04 -3.50 -3.91
C MET A 126 13.14 -3.57 -4.96
N MET A 127 13.15 -2.65 -5.92
CA MET A 127 14.13 -2.68 -7.03
C MET A 127 15.53 -2.18 -6.63
N ASN A 128 15.64 -1.25 -5.68
CA ASN A 128 16.89 -0.52 -5.43
C ASN A 128 17.45 -0.64 -4.02
N ALA A 129 16.62 -1.02 -3.04
CA ALA A 129 17.03 -1.08 -1.62
C ALA A 129 16.99 -2.51 -1.06
N GLU A 130 16.24 -3.41 -1.69
CA GLU A 130 16.17 -4.82 -1.34
C GLU A 130 16.91 -5.66 -2.38
N GLU A 131 17.63 -6.68 -1.92
CA GLU A 131 18.36 -7.59 -2.80
C GLU A 131 17.45 -8.71 -3.32
N GLY A 132 17.72 -9.18 -4.54
CA GLY A 132 17.10 -10.39 -5.10
C GLY A 132 15.70 -10.21 -5.69
N ASN A 133 15.11 -9.01 -5.61
CA ASN A 133 13.84 -8.74 -6.28
C ASN A 133 14.03 -8.55 -7.79
N THR A 134 13.09 -9.13 -8.54
CA THR A 134 12.93 -8.90 -9.97
C THR A 134 11.74 -7.99 -10.23
N LEU A 135 11.61 -7.51 -11.48
CA LEU A 135 10.42 -6.77 -11.89
C LEU A 135 9.13 -7.61 -11.79
N TYR A 136 9.24 -8.94 -11.88
CA TYR A 136 8.11 -9.85 -11.63
C TYR A 136 7.66 -9.81 -10.18
N ASP A 137 8.58 -9.74 -9.22
CA ASP A 137 8.26 -9.65 -7.80
C ASP A 137 7.55 -8.33 -7.48
N VAL A 138 8.01 -7.22 -8.07
CA VAL A 138 7.33 -5.92 -7.97
C VAL A 138 5.93 -5.98 -8.58
N ARG A 139 5.79 -6.53 -9.79
CA ARG A 139 4.50 -6.70 -10.47
C ARG A 139 3.53 -7.49 -9.59
N ASN A 140 4.00 -8.57 -8.96
CA ASN A 140 3.20 -9.42 -8.09
C ASN A 140 2.84 -8.71 -6.78
N ARG A 141 3.79 -8.07 -6.10
CA ARG A 141 3.56 -7.27 -4.87
C ARG A 141 2.52 -6.17 -5.11
N LEU A 142 2.66 -5.44 -6.21
CA LEU A 142 1.75 -4.36 -6.54
C LEU A 142 0.44 -4.86 -7.15
N ARG A 143 0.35 -6.11 -7.60
CA ARG A 143 -0.82 -6.63 -8.35
C ARG A 143 -1.12 -5.75 -9.57
N HIS A 144 -0.09 -5.55 -10.40
CA HIS A 144 -0.27 -4.97 -11.72
C HIS A 144 -0.77 -6.04 -12.68
N ARG A 145 -1.72 -5.67 -13.55
CA ARG A 145 -2.34 -6.60 -14.51
C ARG A 145 -1.29 -7.26 -15.40
N SER A 146 -0.34 -6.50 -15.92
CA SER A 146 0.74 -7.00 -16.76
C SER A 146 2.12 -6.52 -16.27
N ILE A 147 3.15 -7.25 -16.67
CA ILE A 147 4.54 -6.82 -16.50
C ILE A 147 4.81 -5.52 -17.26
N GLN A 148 4.22 -5.34 -18.44
CA GLN A 148 4.31 -4.10 -19.24
C GLN A 148 3.85 -2.85 -18.47
N THR A 149 2.77 -2.94 -17.68
CA THR A 149 2.36 -1.82 -16.81
C THR A 149 3.41 -1.51 -15.74
N THR A 150 4.19 -2.49 -15.32
CA THR A 150 5.26 -2.33 -14.34
C THR A 150 6.53 -1.77 -15.01
N GLU A 151 6.89 -2.28 -16.19
CA GLU A 151 7.98 -1.78 -17.04
C GLU A 151 7.75 -0.29 -17.40
N GLN A 152 6.61 0.05 -18.01
CA GLN A 152 6.28 1.42 -18.39
C GLN A 152 6.39 2.42 -17.24
N VAL A 153 6.14 1.97 -16.01
CA VAL A 153 6.11 2.82 -14.82
C VAL A 153 7.47 2.86 -14.11
N TYR A 154 8.30 1.81 -14.18
CA TYR A 154 9.49 1.70 -13.31
C TYR A 154 10.82 1.43 -14.03
N ASP A 155 10.82 1.19 -15.34
CA ASP A 155 12.06 0.89 -16.07
C ASP A 155 13.10 2.03 -15.93
N HIS A 156 12.63 3.27 -15.86
CA HIS A 156 13.46 4.46 -15.66
C HIS A 156 14.04 4.62 -14.24
N ILE A 157 13.65 3.76 -13.29
CA ILE A 157 14.06 3.84 -11.87
C ILE A 157 15.11 2.77 -11.52
N ILE A 158 15.38 1.83 -12.43
CA ILE A 158 16.43 0.82 -12.25
C ILE A 158 17.79 1.53 -12.35
N ARG A 159 18.57 1.50 -11.27
CA ARG A 159 19.95 1.98 -11.27
C ARG A 159 20.83 1.01 -12.06
N VAL A 160 21.58 1.53 -13.04
CA VAL A 160 22.59 0.81 -13.83
C VAL A 160 23.95 0.91 -13.14
#